data_AF-A0A843LF42-F1
#
_entry.id   AF-A0A843LF42-F1
#
_cell.length_a   1.000
_cell.length_b   1.000
_cell.length_c   1.000
_cell.angle_alpha   90.00
_cell.angle_beta   90.00
_cell.angle_gamma   90.00
#
_symmetry.space_group_name_H-M   'P 1'
#
loop_
_entity.id
_entity.type
_entity.pdbx_description
1 polymer ?
#
loop_
_entity_poly.entity_id
_entity_poly.type
_entity_poly.pdbx_seq_one_letter_code
_entity_poly.pdbx_strand_id
1 'polypeptide(L)'
;MFEIERRLEEKGIARRDIVASAMELYVSHGIGAEEAAGRLDAKIGKAFEDPNVSSLLLGAVLLEDELYWKRKNSEIADDPVFLLSDEIIGMAIAEVIGGTYARFEFTRYDQKKPGILGKLGPFLDDAVAGLIAGCTSRLYSESM
;
A
#
# COMPACT_ATOMS: atom_id res chain seq x y z
N MET A 1 -3.84 10.70 -10.89
CA MET A 1 -2.64 11.56 -10.86
C MET A 1 -1.42 10.72 -11.27
N PHE A 2 -0.42 11.28 -11.97
CA PHE A 2 0.79 10.58 -12.49
C PHE A 2 0.57 9.19 -13.16
N GLU A 3 -0.66 8.90 -13.59
CA GLU A 3 -1.10 7.60 -14.10
C GLU A 3 -0.76 6.43 -13.16
N ILE A 4 -0.77 6.67 -11.84
CA ILE A 4 -0.22 5.72 -10.87
C ILE A 4 -0.95 4.37 -10.87
N GLU A 5 -2.28 4.36 -11.01
CA GLU A 5 -3.07 3.12 -11.10
C GLU A 5 -2.63 2.28 -12.31
N ARG A 6 -2.53 2.90 -13.49
CA ARG A 6 -2.04 2.22 -14.71
C ARG A 6 -0.62 1.66 -14.52
N ARG A 7 0.26 2.43 -13.88
CA ARG A 7 1.64 1.98 -13.62
C ARG A 7 1.69 0.79 -12.68
N LEU A 8 0.89 0.77 -11.62
CA LEU A 8 0.75 -0.38 -10.73
C LEU A 8 0.17 -1.59 -11.47
N GLU A 9 -0.83 -1.39 -12.33
CA GLU A 9 -1.38 -2.45 -13.18
C GLU A 9 -0.35 -3.05 -14.15
N GLU A 10 0.50 -2.22 -14.76
CA GLU A 10 1.62 -2.67 -15.61
C GLU A 10 2.62 -3.54 -14.83
N LYS A 11 2.65 -3.44 -13.50
CA LYS A 11 3.44 -4.29 -12.60
C LYS A 11 2.67 -5.48 -12.05
N GLY A 12 1.44 -5.71 -12.51
CA GLY A 12 0.59 -6.79 -12.03
C GLY A 12 -0.11 -6.51 -10.69
N ILE A 13 -0.16 -5.24 -10.26
CA ILE A 13 -0.82 -4.81 -9.03
C ILE A 13 -2.16 -4.15 -9.40
N ALA A 14 -3.21 -4.95 -9.55
CA ALA A 14 -4.54 -4.41 -9.84
C ALA A 14 -5.21 -3.89 -8.56
N ARG A 15 -5.99 -2.81 -8.66
CA ARG A 15 -6.69 -2.20 -7.50
C ARG A 15 -7.57 -3.20 -6.74
N ARG A 16 -8.22 -4.13 -7.45
CA ARG A 16 -9.01 -5.21 -6.84
C ARG A 16 -8.18 -6.12 -5.92
N ASP A 17 -6.91 -6.36 -6.26
CA ASP A 17 -6.03 -7.23 -5.49
C ASP A 17 -5.52 -6.50 -4.24
N ILE A 18 -5.33 -5.18 -4.33
CA ILE A 18 -5.06 -4.30 -3.18
C ILE A 18 -6.25 -4.35 -2.21
N VAL A 19 -7.47 -4.17 -2.71
CA VAL A 19 -8.70 -4.24 -1.90
C VAL A 19 -8.85 -5.61 -1.25
N ALA A 20 -8.64 -6.70 -2.00
CA ALA A 20 -8.72 -8.05 -1.45
C ALA A 20 -7.71 -8.26 -0.31
N SER A 21 -6.46 -7.83 -0.50
CA SER A 21 -5.40 -7.93 0.51
C SER A 21 -5.72 -7.14 1.78
N ALA A 22 -6.33 -5.96 1.64
CA ALA A 22 -6.80 -5.18 2.77
C ALA A 22 -7.93 -5.89 3.53
N MET A 23 -8.89 -6.47 2.79
CA MET A 23 -10.03 -7.14 3.38
C MET A 23 -9.68 -8.42 4.13
N GLU A 24 -8.53 -9.06 3.84
CA GLU A 24 -8.03 -10.22 4.61
C GLU A 24 -7.78 -9.90 6.09
N LEU A 25 -7.38 -8.66 6.40
CA LEU A 25 -7.15 -8.22 7.79
C LEU A 25 -8.25 -7.28 8.31
N TYR A 26 -9.29 -7.03 7.52
CA TYR A 26 -10.40 -6.18 7.94
C TYR A 26 -11.12 -6.78 9.16
N VAL A 27 -11.39 -5.93 10.15
CA VAL A 27 -12.18 -6.29 11.33
C VAL A 27 -13.46 -5.48 11.31
N SER A 28 -14.61 -6.14 11.27
CA SER A 28 -15.90 -5.45 11.22
C SER A 28 -16.15 -4.64 12.48
N HIS A 29 -16.47 -3.37 12.31
CA HIS A 29 -16.85 -2.43 13.36
C HIS A 29 -18.14 -1.70 12.95
N GLY A 30 -19.24 -2.44 12.84
CA GLY A 30 -20.56 -1.87 12.49
C GLY A 30 -20.82 -1.70 10.99
N ILE A 31 -19.85 -2.03 10.13
CA ILE A 31 -20.01 -2.09 8.67
C ILE A 31 -19.77 -3.52 8.19
N GLY A 32 -20.62 -3.98 7.27
CA GLY A 32 -20.49 -5.30 6.64
C GLY A 32 -19.27 -5.36 5.71
N ALA A 33 -18.70 -6.55 5.53
CA ALA A 33 -17.47 -6.73 4.74
C ALA A 33 -17.61 -6.25 3.28
N GLU A 34 -18.76 -6.46 2.64
CA GLU A 34 -19.01 -6.03 1.26
C GLU A 34 -19.04 -4.49 1.15
N GLU A 35 -19.74 -3.83 2.08
CA GLU A 35 -19.79 -2.37 2.12
C GLU A 35 -18.40 -1.77 2.43
N ALA A 36 -17.66 -2.38 3.36
CA ALA A 36 -16.30 -1.98 3.69
C ALA A 36 -15.37 -2.08 2.47
N ALA A 37 -15.45 -3.17 1.70
CA ALA A 37 -14.67 -3.35 0.48
C ALA A 37 -14.99 -2.29 -0.57
N GLY A 38 -16.26 -1.98 -0.80
CA GLY A 38 -16.67 -0.92 -1.74
C GLY A 38 -16.21 0.48 -1.32
N ARG A 39 -16.31 0.81 -0.02
CA ARG A 39 -15.79 2.07 0.51
C ARG A 39 -14.28 2.15 0.40
N LEU A 40 -13.58 1.04 0.63
CA LEU A 40 -12.13 0.98 0.53
C LEU A 40 -11.66 1.14 -0.92
N ASP A 41 -12.31 0.48 -1.88
CA ASP A 41 -12.04 0.63 -3.30
C ASP A 41 -12.12 2.10 -3.76
N ALA A 42 -13.19 2.80 -3.33
CA ALA A 42 -13.36 4.22 -3.60
C ALA A 42 -12.30 5.09 -2.93
N LYS A 43 -11.86 4.75 -1.70
CA LYS A 43 -10.80 5.47 -0.99
C LYS A 43 -9.45 5.31 -1.68
N ILE A 44 -9.11 4.09 -2.11
CA ILE A 44 -7.88 3.82 -2.86
C ILE A 44 -7.89 4.60 -4.18
N GLY A 45 -9.01 4.59 -4.90
CA GLY A 45 -9.16 5.39 -6.13
C GLY A 45 -8.90 6.89 -5.89
N LYS A 46 -9.47 7.46 -4.82
CA LYS A 46 -9.18 8.85 -4.43
C LYS A 46 -7.73 9.08 -4.03
N ALA A 47 -7.10 8.13 -3.35
CA ALA A 47 -5.69 8.24 -2.97
C ALA A 47 -4.76 8.28 -4.20
N PHE A 48 -5.10 7.58 -5.28
CA PHE A 48 -4.40 7.69 -6.58
C PHE A 48 -4.58 9.04 -7.31
N GLU A 49 -5.47 9.90 -6.81
CA GLU A 49 -5.64 11.27 -7.31
C GLU A 49 -4.85 12.29 -6.48
N ASP A 50 -4.46 11.95 -5.25
CA ASP A 50 -3.65 12.82 -4.40
C ASP A 50 -2.20 12.89 -4.92
N PRO A 51 -1.64 14.09 -5.16
CA PRO A 51 -0.29 14.25 -5.70
C PRO A 51 0.81 13.77 -4.74
N ASN A 52 0.63 13.89 -3.42
CA ASN A 52 1.62 13.43 -2.46
C ASN A 52 1.65 11.90 -2.44
N VAL A 53 0.49 11.25 -2.32
CA VAL A 53 0.37 9.79 -2.37
C VAL A 53 0.91 9.24 -3.69
N SER A 54 0.47 9.82 -4.80
CA SER A 54 0.85 9.34 -6.13
C SER A 54 2.34 9.54 -6.42
N SER A 55 2.95 10.61 -5.90
CA SER A 55 4.40 10.83 -6.04
C SER A 55 5.23 9.84 -5.24
N LEU A 56 4.80 9.49 -4.02
CA LEU A 56 5.46 8.49 -3.18
C LEU A 56 5.35 7.09 -3.79
N LEU A 57 4.15 6.71 -4.26
CA LEU A 57 3.93 5.46 -4.99
C LEU A 57 4.77 5.40 -6.27
N LEU A 58 4.87 6.50 -7.04
CA LEU A 58 5.73 6.56 -8.22
C LEU A 58 7.21 6.38 -7.83
N GLY A 59 7.65 6.98 -6.73
CA GLY A 59 8.99 6.77 -6.18
C GLY A 59 9.26 5.30 -5.89
N ALA A 60 8.33 4.62 -5.21
CA ALA A 60 8.43 3.19 -4.94
C ALA A 60 8.51 2.35 -6.22
N VAL A 61 7.64 2.61 -7.21
CA VAL A 61 7.67 1.92 -8.52
C VAL A 61 9.03 2.07 -9.22
N LEU A 62 9.59 3.29 -9.22
CA LEU A 62 10.87 3.54 -9.88
C LEU A 62 12.06 2.90 -9.15
N LEU A 63 12.04 2.91 -7.82
CA LEU A 63 13.06 2.27 -6.99
C LEU A 63 13.00 0.75 -7.14
N GLU A 64 11.81 0.16 -7.12
CA GLU A 64 11.58 -1.27 -7.37
C GLU A 64 12.11 -1.69 -8.76
N ASP A 65 11.77 -0.93 -9.80
CA ASP A 65 12.24 -1.19 -11.16
C ASP A 65 13.77 -1.25 -11.23
N GLU A 66 14.42 -0.25 -10.65
CA GLU A 66 15.86 -0.04 -10.80
C GLU A 66 16.70 -0.90 -9.88
N LEU A 67 16.22 -1.15 -8.66
CA LEU A 67 16.97 -1.84 -7.62
C LEU A 67 16.60 -3.32 -7.54
N TYR A 68 15.38 -3.72 -7.87
CA TYR A 68 14.93 -5.11 -7.80
C TYR A 68 14.78 -5.75 -9.19
N TRP A 69 13.81 -5.34 -10.02
CA TRP A 69 13.47 -6.09 -11.23
C TRP A 69 14.53 -6.05 -12.35
N LYS A 70 15.20 -4.91 -12.57
CA LYS A 70 16.25 -4.82 -13.61
C LYS A 70 17.58 -5.44 -13.17
N ARG A 71 17.72 -5.84 -11.91
CA ARG A 71 18.97 -6.37 -11.35
C ARG A 71 18.88 -7.87 -11.12
N LYS A 72 19.69 -8.64 -11.85
CA LYS A 72 19.74 -10.11 -11.74
C LYS A 72 20.13 -10.61 -10.34
N ASN A 73 20.97 -9.87 -9.62
CA ASN A 73 21.41 -10.16 -8.25
C ASN A 73 21.20 -8.90 -7.39
N SER A 74 19.94 -8.51 -7.24
CA SER A 74 19.59 -7.35 -6.42
C SER A 74 20.06 -7.55 -4.97
N GLU A 75 20.75 -6.55 -4.42
CA GLU A 75 21.18 -6.53 -3.01
C GLU A 75 20.00 -6.39 -2.04
N ILE A 76 18.83 -5.99 -2.56
CA ILE A 76 17.59 -5.82 -1.81
C ILE A 76 16.64 -7.01 -2.01
N ALA A 77 17.05 -8.07 -2.72
CA ALA A 77 16.12 -9.11 -3.15
C ALA A 77 15.43 -9.86 -2.01
N ASP A 78 16.11 -9.95 -0.87
CA ASP A 78 15.66 -10.65 0.33
C ASP A 78 15.10 -9.70 1.40
N ASP A 79 14.72 -8.47 1.02
CA ASP A 79 14.13 -7.48 1.91
C ASP A 79 14.98 -7.24 3.18
N PRO A 80 16.21 -6.71 3.02
CA PRO A 80 17.18 -6.71 4.09
C PRO A 80 16.83 -5.65 5.14
N VAL A 81 16.95 -6.02 6.42
CA VAL A 81 16.64 -5.17 7.61
C VAL A 81 17.32 -3.77 7.61
N PHE A 82 18.38 -3.55 6.83
CA PHE A 82 19.02 -2.24 6.73
C PHE A 82 18.39 -1.31 5.69
N LEU A 83 17.55 -1.82 4.80
CA LEU A 83 16.75 -1.03 3.88
C LEU A 83 15.56 -0.51 4.68
N LEU A 84 15.61 0.76 5.05
CA LEU A 84 14.54 1.41 5.81
C LEU A 84 13.80 2.44 4.93
N SER A 85 14.27 2.66 3.71
CA SER A 85 13.73 3.68 2.82
C SER A 85 12.38 3.30 2.22
N ASP A 86 12.18 2.01 1.96
CA ASP A 86 10.89 1.37 1.69
C ASP A 86 9.91 1.57 2.84
N GLU A 87 10.30 1.24 4.07
CA GLU A 87 9.43 1.41 5.25
C GLU A 87 9.05 2.87 5.44
N ILE A 88 10.02 3.80 5.26
CA ILE A 88 9.78 5.24 5.33
C ILE A 88 8.79 5.70 4.26
N ILE A 89 8.87 5.18 3.04
CA ILE A 89 7.91 5.49 1.97
C ILE A 89 6.52 4.94 2.32
N GLY A 90 6.43 3.69 2.77
CA GLY A 90 5.17 3.06 3.21
C GLY A 90 4.50 3.83 4.34
N MET A 91 5.25 4.18 5.39
CA MET A 91 4.77 5.01 6.49
C MET A 91 4.32 6.40 6.00
N ALA A 92 5.09 7.07 5.14
CA ALA A 92 4.73 8.38 4.63
C ALA A 92 3.40 8.34 3.86
N ILE A 93 3.18 7.30 3.02
CA ILE A 93 1.91 7.11 2.31
C ILE A 93 0.76 6.92 3.32
N ALA A 94 0.95 6.04 4.31
CA ALA A 94 -0.06 5.79 5.34
C ALA A 94 -0.44 7.07 6.09
N GLU A 95 0.55 7.87 6.50
CA GLU A 95 0.35 9.10 7.26
C GLU A 95 -0.27 10.23 6.44
N VAL A 96 0.10 10.38 5.17
CA VAL A 96 -0.54 11.36 4.27
C VAL A 96 -2.05 11.08 4.18
N ILE A 97 -2.44 9.81 4.10
CA ILE A 97 -3.85 9.42 3.97
C ILE A 97 -4.55 9.45 5.33
N GLY A 98 -4.08 8.67 6.31
CA GLY A 98 -4.78 8.40 7.57
C GLY A 98 -4.22 9.10 8.81
N GLY A 99 -3.18 9.92 8.66
CA GLY A 99 -2.51 10.58 9.78
C GLY A 99 -1.70 9.61 10.66
N THR A 100 -1.25 10.08 11.82
CA THR A 100 -0.33 9.34 12.70
C THR A 100 -0.84 7.96 13.12
N TYR A 101 -2.15 7.77 13.29
CA TYR A 101 -2.72 6.48 13.67
C TYR A 101 -2.61 5.42 12.56
N ALA A 102 -2.44 5.82 11.30
CA ALA A 102 -2.25 4.89 10.20
C ALA A 102 -0.93 4.10 10.31
N ARG A 103 0.05 4.56 11.09
CA ARG A 103 1.28 3.80 11.35
C ARG A 103 1.02 2.43 11.98
N PHE A 104 0.04 2.34 12.89
CA PHE A 104 -0.29 1.07 13.54
C PHE A 104 -0.90 0.07 12.56
N GLU A 105 -1.73 0.56 11.63
CA GLU A 105 -2.25 -0.26 10.54
C GLU A 105 -1.13 -0.64 9.56
N PHE A 106 -0.20 0.28 9.26
CA PHE A 106 0.95 -0.02 8.37
C PHE A 106 1.78 -1.16 8.93
N THR A 107 2.22 -1.08 10.19
CA THR A 107 2.95 -2.16 10.86
C THR A 107 2.20 -3.49 10.80
N ARG A 108 0.86 -3.46 10.90
CA ARG A 108 0.04 -4.67 10.82
C ARG A 108 0.04 -5.30 9.43
N TYR A 109 -0.11 -4.50 8.36
CA TYR A 109 -0.12 -5.00 6.99
C TYR A 109 1.26 -5.42 6.51
N ASP A 110 2.29 -4.63 6.83
CA ASP A 110 3.69 -4.96 6.52
C ASP A 110 4.11 -6.29 7.19
N GLN A 111 3.83 -6.48 8.49
CA GLN A 111 4.20 -7.75 9.14
C GLN A 111 3.46 -8.98 8.62
N LYS A 112 2.24 -8.81 8.11
CA LYS A 112 1.38 -9.93 7.68
C LYS A 112 1.48 -10.23 6.19
N LYS A 113 1.85 -9.23 5.37
CA LYS A 113 1.91 -9.27 3.91
C LYS A 113 0.76 -10.08 3.25
N PRO A 114 -0.53 -9.79 3.56
CA PRO A 114 -1.67 -10.51 2.98
C PRO A 114 -1.76 -10.35 1.45
N GLY A 115 -2.37 -11.35 0.80
CA GLY A 115 -2.71 -11.29 -0.63
C GLY A 115 -1.55 -10.94 -1.57
N ILE A 116 -1.65 -9.79 -2.24
CA ILE A 116 -0.65 -9.32 -3.20
C ILE A 116 0.65 -8.89 -2.52
N LEU A 117 0.60 -8.40 -1.28
CA LEU A 117 1.76 -7.85 -0.58
C LEU A 117 2.89 -8.88 -0.46
N GLY A 118 2.58 -10.13 -0.14
CA GLY A 118 3.57 -11.21 -0.06
C GLY A 118 4.20 -11.66 -1.39
N LYS A 119 3.88 -10.97 -2.50
CA LYS A 119 4.40 -11.26 -3.85
C LYS A 119 5.17 -10.08 -4.46
N LEU A 120 5.13 -8.91 -3.82
CA LEU A 120 5.84 -7.72 -4.29
C LEU A 120 7.26 -7.74 -3.74
N GLY A 121 8.15 -6.98 -4.36
CA GLY A 121 9.46 -6.71 -3.78
C GLY A 121 9.44 -5.48 -2.87
N PRO A 122 10.59 -5.15 -2.25
CA PRO A 122 10.66 -4.41 -0.98
C PRO A 122 10.09 -3.00 -1.02
N PHE A 123 10.15 -2.28 -2.13
CA PHE A 123 9.57 -0.94 -2.19
C PHE A 123 8.07 -0.99 -2.42
N LEU A 124 7.59 -1.96 -3.20
CA LEU A 124 6.18 -2.03 -3.59
C LEU A 124 5.30 -2.72 -2.55
N ASP A 125 5.78 -3.72 -1.82
CA ASP A 125 5.00 -4.27 -0.70
C ASP A 125 4.77 -3.20 0.36
N ASP A 126 5.79 -2.46 0.79
CA ASP A 126 5.66 -1.40 1.79
C ASP A 126 4.82 -0.23 1.30
N ALA A 127 5.01 0.21 0.06
CA ALA A 127 4.23 1.32 -0.48
C ALA A 127 2.73 0.94 -0.62
N VAL A 128 2.42 -0.28 -1.03
CA VAL A 128 1.04 -0.77 -1.12
C VAL A 128 0.46 -1.07 0.27
N ALA A 129 1.26 -1.57 1.21
CA ALA A 129 0.86 -1.73 2.61
C ALA A 129 0.53 -0.36 3.25
N GLY A 130 1.33 0.67 2.95
CA GLY A 130 1.09 2.05 3.36
C GLY A 130 -0.20 2.62 2.81
N LEU A 131 -0.48 2.39 1.53
CA LEU A 131 -1.74 2.77 0.88
C LEU A 131 -2.94 2.10 1.55
N ILE A 132 -2.86 0.78 1.77
CA ILE A 132 -3.90 0.00 2.45
C ILE A 132 -4.12 0.56 3.86
N ALA A 133 -3.07 0.69 4.66
CA ALA A 133 -3.13 1.16 6.03
C ALA A 133 -3.72 2.57 6.17
N GLY A 134 -3.32 3.48 5.28
CA GLY A 134 -3.89 4.82 5.22
C GLY A 134 -5.40 4.78 4.96
N CYS A 135 -5.83 4.02 3.95
CA CYS A 135 -7.23 3.91 3.58
C CYS A 135 -8.09 3.17 4.61
N THR A 136 -7.58 2.09 5.23
CA THR A 136 -8.29 1.36 6.29
C THR A 136 -8.39 2.19 7.56
N SER A 137 -7.34 2.92 7.95
CA SER A 137 -7.37 3.84 9.09
C SER A 137 -8.43 4.94 8.91
N ARG A 138 -8.54 5.50 7.69
CA ARG A 138 -9.63 6.44 7.35
C ARG A 138 -11.00 5.79 7.38
N LEU A 139 -11.13 4.57 6.84
CA LEU A 139 -12.37 3.83 6.89
C LEU A 139 -12.85 3.65 8.34
N TYR A 140 -12.00 3.18 9.25
CA TYR A 140 -12.36 2.99 10.65
C TYR A 140 -12.73 4.32 11.33
N SER A 141 -11.98 5.39 11.05
CA SER A 141 -12.22 6.70 11.67
C SER A 141 -13.53 7.37 11.23
N GLU A 142 -14.00 7.09 10.01
CA GLU A 142 -15.28 7.60 9.48
C GLU A 142 -16.48 6.68 9.77
N SER A 143 -16.23 5.48 10.29
CA SER A 143 -17.25 4.48 10.60
C SER A 143 -17.64 4.45 12.08
N MET A 144 -16.96 5.25 12.91
CA MET A 144 -17.30 5.50 14.31
C MET A 144 -18.30 6.65 14.46
#